data_AF-A0A7S4QX10-F1
#
_entry.id   AF-A0A7S4QX10-F1
#
_cell.length_a   1.000
_cell.length_b   1.000
_cell.length_c   1.000
_cell.angle_alpha   90.00
_cell.angle_beta   90.00
_cell.angle_gamma   90.00
#
_symmetry.space_group_name_H-M   'P 1'
#
loop_
_entity.id
_entity.type
_entity.pdbx_description
1 polymer ?
#
loop_
_entity_poly.entity_id
_entity_poly.type
_entity_poly.pdbx_seq_one_letter_code
_entity_poly.pdbx_strand_id
1 'polypeptide(L)'
;MPVVSKAACTDVSVTEQWTASLTAGALSLNIDITDITYNDCGGQDLAQHYSVLLGGGSLASYVVGEGGCEQSTTEFLTEKYGITRSTLTIAETYGHPTQAAVSIIFNSEVAESALDIAKYTIADSGGAALGVTGVSYGSSKNIVVLETDPQTFGVAYTISVTGSIVKLVAPMIGLAENTSADFVVTTYGYEKNVPASAEYLLYADLDLPLSPNYNYPNIPDYSYGTVPFDEFDRVAYFMELESETFGHQWVWVDLDPLSDKINKHGLPVDVLNFHHEGAKGPANIVSNQPNIAPEGSVTEDINVEMWYKDYGTSNTLAIPGASSSKFDFGDVRSSGGNYGSFQIHSITSKSTLFAFNRWGATRSGVTDIGIGNSPEGHPDWTFEQNAEQYSLKKLSILARASQSVQAGVSNLASALPDAEGYHLLYSIDNIANRPNYRSNVPYDYDHSIFTETGSFERVAYYLELTSSTGTEWIWVSMPTFTPDAKMLGVPIMSSKAVFQETINDMNVYSNREGLEGTGLEGGIEFWPNSYTQADASGMPGAVDNLYDMGDTMTTGHYGSMQLHAHTLGHGVQLLSFNRWARSSTDRCDIGIGSNTKTGSHPDWTTMQNCEQYTVKKLQIFIK
;
A
#
# COMPACT_ATOMS: atom_id res chain seq x y z
N MET A 1 -49.92 19.76 17.51
CA MET A 1 -48.80 20.55 16.93
C MET A 1 -49.41 21.67 16.12
N PRO A 2 -49.06 22.95 16.36
CA PRO A 2 -49.45 24.01 15.44
C PRO A 2 -48.66 23.81 14.14
N VAL A 3 -49.39 23.69 13.03
CA VAL A 3 -48.80 23.58 11.70
C VAL A 3 -48.29 24.97 11.31
N VAL A 4 -46.97 25.11 11.13
CA VAL A 4 -46.42 26.31 10.50
C VAL A 4 -46.79 26.22 9.03
N SER A 5 -47.78 27.00 8.61
CA SER A 5 -48.21 27.01 7.21
C SER A 5 -47.22 27.79 6.33
N LYS A 6 -47.16 27.41 5.06
CA LYS A 6 -46.31 27.91 3.97
C LYS A 6 -46.23 29.45 3.83
N ALA A 7 -47.10 30.20 4.48
CA ALA A 7 -47.10 31.66 4.51
C ALA A 7 -46.01 32.30 5.39
N ALA A 8 -45.35 31.56 6.28
CA ALA A 8 -44.32 32.11 7.18
C ALA A 8 -42.88 32.06 6.62
N CYS A 9 -42.65 31.42 5.46
CA CYS A 9 -41.33 31.33 4.82
C CYS A 9 -41.11 32.35 3.70
N THR A 10 -42.08 33.22 3.40
CA THR A 10 -41.97 34.22 2.34
C THR A 10 -41.30 35.53 2.76
N ASP A 11 -40.99 35.68 4.05
CA ASP A 11 -40.48 36.92 4.63
C ASP A 11 -39.00 36.83 5.06
N VAL A 12 -38.23 36.01 4.34
CA VAL A 12 -36.77 35.96 4.45
C VAL A 12 -36.19 36.41 3.12
N SER A 13 -35.50 37.54 3.10
CA SER A 13 -34.70 37.96 1.95
C SER A 13 -33.23 37.65 2.22
N VAL A 14 -32.67 36.74 1.41
CA VAL A 14 -31.24 36.42 1.42
C VAL A 14 -30.55 37.25 0.34
N THR A 15 -29.47 37.93 0.69
CA THR A 15 -28.62 38.62 -0.29
C THR A 15 -27.43 37.74 -0.60
N GLU A 16 -27.35 37.27 -1.86
CA GLU A 16 -26.29 36.40 -2.35
C GLU A 16 -25.37 37.16 -3.32
N GLN A 17 -24.06 36.99 -3.15
CA GLN A 17 -23.07 37.38 -4.14
C GLN A 17 -22.53 36.15 -4.85
N TRP A 18 -22.65 36.15 -6.17
CA TRP A 18 -22.19 35.07 -7.02
C TRP A 18 -20.87 35.48 -7.67
N THR A 19 -19.83 34.68 -7.50
CA THR A 19 -18.59 34.80 -8.26
C THR A 19 -18.41 33.56 -9.14
N ALA A 20 -18.27 33.78 -10.44
CA ALA A 20 -17.98 32.73 -11.41
C ALA A 20 -16.53 32.89 -11.88
N SER A 21 -15.76 31.81 -11.82
CA SER A 21 -14.43 31.74 -12.44
C SER A 21 -14.34 30.51 -13.33
N LEU A 22 -13.66 30.65 -14.47
CA LEU A 22 -13.43 29.58 -15.42
C LEU A 22 -11.93 29.36 -15.52
N THR A 23 -11.44 28.22 -15.04
CA THR A 23 -10.01 27.87 -15.08
C THR A 23 -9.86 26.49 -15.68
N ALA A 24 -9.04 26.35 -16.73
CA ALA A 24 -8.79 25.08 -17.43
C ALA A 24 -10.06 24.30 -17.87
N GLY A 25 -11.12 25.00 -18.25
CA GLY A 25 -12.38 24.39 -18.70
C GLY A 25 -13.32 23.98 -17.56
N ALA A 26 -12.90 24.10 -16.30
CA ALA A 26 -13.77 23.93 -15.14
C ALA A 26 -14.39 25.28 -14.73
N LEU A 27 -15.71 25.35 -14.72
CA LEU A 27 -16.47 26.49 -14.20
C LEU A 27 -16.66 26.32 -12.69
N SER A 28 -16.05 27.20 -11.90
CA SER A 28 -16.28 27.32 -10.47
C SER A 28 -17.26 28.46 -10.21
N LEU A 29 -18.39 28.15 -9.56
CA LEU A 29 -19.36 29.13 -9.08
C LEU A 29 -19.28 29.13 -7.56
N ASN A 30 -18.87 30.26 -6.98
CA ASN A 30 -18.89 30.50 -5.55
C ASN A 30 -20.07 31.41 -5.20
N ILE A 31 -20.79 31.03 -4.15
CA ILE A 31 -21.89 31.81 -3.58
C ILE A 31 -21.45 32.25 -2.19
N ASP A 32 -21.34 33.55 -1.99
CA ASP A 32 -21.19 34.14 -0.67
C ASP A 32 -22.54 34.71 -0.24
N ILE A 33 -23.11 34.15 0.84
CA ILE A 33 -24.30 34.71 1.46
C ILE A 33 -23.85 35.86 2.35
N THR A 34 -24.12 37.09 1.92
CA THR A 34 -23.62 38.28 2.62
C THR A 34 -24.59 38.80 3.67
N ASP A 35 -25.89 38.51 3.56
CA ASP A 35 -26.89 38.97 4.52
C ASP A 35 -28.18 38.13 4.48
N ILE A 36 -28.86 38.00 5.62
CA ILE A 36 -30.20 37.38 5.73
C ILE A 36 -31.09 38.32 6.53
N THR A 37 -32.10 38.91 5.87
CA THR A 37 -33.04 39.85 6.51
C THR A 37 -34.42 39.21 6.63
N TYR A 38 -35.01 39.30 7.82
CA TYR A 38 -36.38 38.85 8.10
C TYR A 38 -37.32 40.06 8.04
N ASN A 39 -38.26 40.08 7.10
CA ASN A 39 -39.18 41.21 6.90
C ASN A 39 -40.54 40.95 7.57
N ASP A 40 -40.79 41.65 8.68
CA ASP A 40 -42.10 41.86 9.32
C ASP A 40 -42.64 40.75 10.26
N CYS A 41 -42.50 41.00 11.56
CA CYS A 41 -43.32 40.42 12.63
C CYS A 41 -43.89 41.55 13.52
N GLY A 42 -44.33 42.67 12.92
CA GLY A 42 -44.92 43.80 13.64
C GLY A 42 -43.98 44.46 14.67
N GLY A 43 -42.66 44.27 14.52
CA GLY A 43 -41.63 44.79 15.44
C GLY A 43 -41.37 43.96 16.70
N GLN A 44 -41.86 42.72 16.79
CA GLN A 44 -41.50 41.77 17.86
C GLN A 44 -40.46 40.76 17.38
N ASP A 45 -39.53 40.35 18.28
CA ASP A 45 -38.65 39.23 17.99
C ASP A 45 -39.41 37.89 17.99
N LEU A 46 -38.89 36.93 17.25
CA LEU A 46 -39.52 35.63 17.03
C LEU A 46 -39.76 34.85 18.34
N ALA A 47 -38.88 35.03 19.33
CA ALA A 47 -38.98 34.35 20.62
C ALA A 47 -40.17 34.91 21.43
N GLN A 48 -40.44 36.20 21.33
CA GLN A 48 -41.58 36.85 21.97
C GLN A 48 -42.91 36.40 21.35
N HIS A 49 -42.99 36.29 20.02
CA HIS A 49 -44.21 35.89 19.32
C HIS A 49 -44.65 34.46 19.66
N TYR A 50 -43.71 33.52 19.79
CA TYR A 50 -44.00 32.12 20.08
C TYR A 50 -43.95 31.74 21.57
N SER A 51 -43.54 32.65 22.45
CA SER A 51 -43.45 32.41 23.90
C SER A 51 -44.78 31.98 24.55
N VAL A 52 -45.91 32.47 24.03
CA VAL A 52 -47.26 32.13 24.51
C VAL A 52 -47.72 30.75 24.01
N LEU A 53 -47.21 30.29 22.86
CA LEU A 53 -47.59 29.01 22.23
C LEU A 53 -46.74 27.82 22.69
N LEU A 54 -45.53 28.08 23.21
CA LEU A 54 -44.53 27.04 23.48
C LEU A 54 -44.25 26.79 24.98
N GLY A 55 -45.05 27.35 25.89
CA GLY A 55 -45.00 27.00 27.32
C GLY A 55 -43.62 27.20 27.97
N GLY A 56 -42.81 28.15 27.49
CA GLY A 56 -41.48 28.45 28.01
C GLY A 56 -40.31 27.64 27.41
N GLY A 57 -40.52 26.83 26.36
CA GLY A 57 -39.43 26.14 25.64
C GLY A 57 -38.74 27.03 24.59
N SER A 58 -37.46 26.75 24.28
CA SER A 58 -36.71 27.46 23.22
C SER A 58 -37.03 26.90 21.83
N LEU A 59 -37.01 27.78 20.81
CA LEU A 59 -37.38 27.46 19.42
C LEU A 59 -36.54 26.31 18.81
N ALA A 60 -35.29 26.19 19.25
CA ALA A 60 -34.35 25.15 18.81
C ALA A 60 -34.83 23.72 19.13
N SER A 61 -35.71 23.54 20.11
CA SER A 61 -36.25 22.22 20.47
C SER A 61 -37.39 21.73 19.57
N TYR A 62 -37.88 22.56 18.64
CA TYR A 62 -39.04 22.25 17.78
C TYR A 62 -38.73 22.24 16.28
N VAL A 63 -37.47 22.45 15.88
CA VAL A 63 -37.02 22.25 14.50
C VAL A 63 -36.44 20.84 14.40
N VAL A 64 -37.25 19.90 13.91
CA VAL A 64 -36.79 18.55 13.55
C VAL A 64 -37.40 18.19 12.21
N GLY A 65 -36.56 17.86 11.21
CA GLY A 65 -37.01 17.25 9.96
C GLY A 65 -36.14 17.59 8.75
N GLU A 66 -35.40 16.60 8.28
CA GLU A 66 -34.86 16.53 6.91
C GLU A 66 -35.99 16.69 5.88
N GLY A 67 -35.73 17.43 4.78
CA GLY A 67 -36.57 17.38 3.57
C GLY A 67 -37.30 18.64 3.11
N GLY A 68 -37.00 19.84 3.63
CA GLY A 68 -37.80 21.05 3.34
C GLY A 68 -37.46 21.89 2.10
N CYS A 69 -36.20 21.89 1.61
CA CYS A 69 -35.73 22.89 0.63
C CYS A 69 -34.87 22.32 -0.53
N GLU A 70 -34.85 21.01 -0.79
CA GLU A 70 -33.92 20.43 -1.77
C GLU A 70 -34.43 20.42 -3.23
N GLN A 71 -35.73 20.58 -3.47
CA GLN A 71 -36.29 20.39 -4.82
C GLN A 71 -36.14 21.60 -5.77
N SER A 72 -35.87 22.83 -5.29
CA SER A 72 -35.99 24.03 -6.12
C SER A 72 -34.75 24.41 -6.96
N THR A 73 -33.55 23.92 -6.62
CA THR A 73 -32.31 24.27 -7.34
C THR A 73 -32.01 23.34 -8.51
N THR A 74 -32.35 22.05 -8.38
CA THR A 74 -32.10 21.04 -9.42
C THR A 74 -32.95 21.30 -10.66
N GLU A 75 -34.26 21.57 -10.49
CA GLU A 75 -35.17 21.84 -11.60
C GLU A 75 -34.77 23.13 -12.35
N PHE A 76 -34.38 24.18 -11.63
CA PHE A 76 -33.95 25.46 -12.23
C PHE A 76 -32.68 25.32 -13.08
N LEU A 77 -31.68 24.57 -12.63
CA LEU A 77 -30.42 24.39 -13.37
C LEU A 77 -30.59 23.52 -14.62
N THR A 78 -31.42 22.47 -14.53
CA THR A 78 -31.76 21.62 -15.67
C THR A 78 -32.62 22.36 -16.69
N GLU A 79 -33.64 23.10 -16.26
CA GLU A 79 -34.55 23.82 -17.17
C GLU A 79 -33.90 25.04 -17.83
N LYS A 80 -33.08 25.81 -17.09
CA LYS A 80 -32.50 27.07 -17.58
C LYS A 80 -31.16 26.90 -18.28
N TYR A 81 -30.35 25.91 -17.88
CA TYR A 81 -28.97 25.76 -18.36
C TYR A 81 -28.65 24.38 -18.95
N GLY A 82 -29.60 23.43 -18.95
CA GLY A 82 -29.38 22.08 -19.49
C GLY A 82 -28.34 21.27 -18.71
N ILE A 83 -28.05 21.66 -17.46
CA ILE A 83 -27.05 20.99 -16.62
C ILE A 83 -27.72 19.82 -15.90
N THR A 84 -27.26 18.61 -16.19
CA THR A 84 -27.63 17.37 -15.50
C THR A 84 -26.57 17.07 -14.44
N ARG A 85 -26.96 16.92 -13.17
CA ARG A 85 -26.03 16.53 -12.10
C ARG A 85 -25.54 15.09 -12.31
N SER A 86 -24.24 14.84 -12.13
CA SER A 86 -23.71 13.49 -12.15
C SER A 86 -24.03 12.76 -10.85
N THR A 87 -24.63 11.58 -10.97
CA THR A 87 -24.91 10.66 -9.87
C THR A 87 -23.67 9.81 -9.60
N LEU A 88 -23.35 9.56 -8.33
CA LEU A 88 -22.36 8.55 -7.98
C LEU A 88 -22.88 7.17 -8.42
N THR A 89 -22.06 6.41 -9.13
CA THR A 89 -22.40 5.05 -9.58
C THR A 89 -21.23 4.11 -9.32
N ILE A 90 -21.54 2.83 -9.11
CA ILE A 90 -20.53 1.76 -9.22
C ILE A 90 -20.19 1.64 -10.71
N ALA A 91 -18.93 1.90 -11.06
CA ALA A 91 -18.43 1.74 -12.41
C ALA A 91 -18.07 0.28 -12.68
N GLU A 92 -17.43 -0.38 -11.71
CA GLU A 92 -16.94 -1.75 -11.86
C GLU A 92 -16.76 -2.40 -10.49
N THR A 93 -16.83 -3.73 -10.46
CA THR A 93 -16.51 -4.57 -9.29
C THR A 93 -15.75 -5.81 -9.74
N TYR A 94 -14.72 -6.21 -8.99
CA TYR A 94 -14.02 -7.46 -9.23
C TYR A 94 -13.54 -8.11 -7.93
N GLY A 95 -13.62 -9.44 -7.87
CA GLY A 95 -13.03 -10.23 -6.79
C GLY A 95 -11.51 -10.32 -6.94
N HIS A 96 -10.77 -10.24 -5.84
CA HIS A 96 -9.32 -10.39 -5.85
C HIS A 96 -8.91 -11.85 -6.02
N PRO A 97 -7.75 -12.12 -6.63
CA PRO A 97 -7.21 -13.48 -6.79
C PRO A 97 -7.02 -14.24 -5.48
N THR A 98 -6.78 -13.52 -4.37
CA THR A 98 -6.61 -14.09 -3.02
C THR A 98 -7.88 -14.75 -2.47
N GLN A 99 -9.03 -14.57 -3.13
CA GLN A 99 -10.38 -14.96 -2.67
C GLN A 99 -10.84 -14.26 -1.39
N ALA A 100 -10.02 -13.41 -0.78
CA ALA A 100 -10.32 -12.77 0.51
C ALA A 100 -10.59 -11.26 0.39
N ALA A 101 -10.72 -10.75 -0.84
CA ALA A 101 -11.03 -9.33 -1.05
C ALA A 101 -11.83 -9.08 -2.33
N VAL A 102 -12.51 -7.93 -2.41
CA VAL A 102 -13.28 -7.45 -3.56
C VAL A 102 -13.07 -5.95 -3.71
N SER A 103 -12.79 -5.48 -4.92
CA SER A 103 -12.71 -4.05 -5.22
C SER A 103 -14.04 -3.53 -5.77
N ILE A 104 -14.49 -2.38 -5.27
CA ILE A 104 -15.60 -1.58 -5.81
C ILE A 104 -15.03 -0.28 -6.36
N ILE A 105 -15.16 -0.06 -7.66
CA ILE A 105 -14.72 1.16 -8.32
C ILE A 105 -15.92 2.06 -8.56
N PHE A 106 -15.86 3.28 -8.04
CA PHE A 106 -16.84 4.33 -8.24
C PHE A 106 -16.43 5.24 -9.40
N ASN A 107 -17.42 5.84 -10.07
CA ASN A 107 -17.18 6.84 -11.11
C ASN A 107 -16.60 8.18 -10.60
N SER A 108 -16.37 8.32 -9.29
CA SER A 108 -15.79 9.49 -8.64
C SER A 108 -15.29 9.17 -7.22
N GLU A 109 -14.41 10.00 -6.66
CA GLU A 109 -13.92 9.84 -5.29
C GLU A 109 -15.05 9.88 -4.27
N VAL A 110 -15.05 8.92 -3.34
CA VAL A 110 -16.04 8.80 -2.27
C VAL A 110 -15.47 9.32 -0.95
N ALA A 111 -16.35 9.83 -0.10
CA ALA A 111 -16.00 10.30 1.24
C ALA A 111 -15.77 9.14 2.20
N GLU A 112 -15.18 9.43 3.37
CA GLU A 112 -14.90 8.43 4.43
C GLU A 112 -16.13 7.66 4.90
N SER A 113 -17.34 8.19 4.64
CA SER A 113 -18.59 7.44 4.81
C SER A 113 -18.64 6.12 4.04
N ALA A 114 -17.82 5.93 3.00
CA ALA A 114 -17.69 4.68 2.25
C ALA A 114 -16.87 3.61 3.00
N LEU A 115 -16.15 3.97 4.06
CA LEU A 115 -15.37 3.05 4.89
C LEU A 115 -16.18 2.49 6.07
N ASP A 116 -17.49 2.56 6.00
CA ASP A 116 -18.38 1.93 6.97
C ASP A 116 -18.74 0.53 6.50
N ILE A 117 -18.16 -0.48 7.14
CA ILE A 117 -18.35 -1.90 6.78
C ILE A 117 -19.82 -2.32 6.82
N ALA A 118 -20.64 -1.68 7.68
CA ALA A 118 -22.06 -1.99 7.82
C ALA A 118 -22.89 -1.63 6.57
N LYS A 119 -22.30 -0.89 5.61
CA LYS A 119 -22.95 -0.54 4.35
C LYS A 119 -22.83 -1.62 3.30
N TYR A 120 -22.05 -2.68 3.51
CA TYR A 120 -21.79 -3.66 2.47
C TYR A 120 -22.27 -5.04 2.90
N THR A 121 -23.04 -5.67 2.02
CA THR A 121 -23.40 -7.08 2.14
C THR A 121 -23.06 -7.77 0.84
N ILE A 122 -22.58 -9.02 0.93
CA ILE A 122 -22.26 -9.83 -0.24
C ILE A 122 -23.01 -11.15 -0.10
N ALA A 123 -23.63 -11.61 -1.18
CA ALA A 123 -24.27 -12.91 -1.24
C ALA A 123 -23.96 -13.60 -2.57
N ASP A 124 -23.85 -14.93 -2.56
CA ASP A 124 -23.76 -15.71 -3.78
C ASP A 124 -25.10 -15.75 -4.54
N SER A 125 -25.08 -16.27 -5.77
CA SER A 125 -26.29 -16.48 -6.59
C SER A 125 -27.38 -17.34 -5.95
N GLY A 126 -27.07 -18.11 -4.90
CA GLY A 126 -28.01 -18.91 -4.10
C GLY A 126 -28.57 -18.16 -2.88
N GLY A 127 -28.09 -16.94 -2.61
CA GLY A 127 -28.47 -16.11 -1.47
C GLY A 127 -27.70 -16.44 -0.18
N ALA A 128 -26.64 -17.24 -0.23
CA ALA A 128 -25.77 -17.46 0.92
C ALA A 128 -24.88 -16.23 1.13
N ALA A 129 -24.87 -15.69 2.35
CA ALA A 129 -24.06 -14.53 2.69
C ALA A 129 -22.56 -14.89 2.72
N LEU A 130 -21.75 -14.00 2.17
CA LEU A 130 -20.29 -14.00 2.31
C LEU A 130 -19.92 -12.90 3.32
N GLY A 131 -19.17 -13.24 4.36
CA GLY A 131 -18.76 -12.27 5.37
C GLY A 131 -17.88 -11.18 4.79
N VAL A 132 -18.12 -9.93 5.19
CA VAL A 132 -17.21 -8.80 4.95
C VAL A 132 -16.51 -8.52 6.27
N THR A 133 -15.18 -8.60 6.28
CA THR A 133 -14.35 -8.51 7.50
C THR A 133 -13.64 -7.18 7.65
N GLY A 134 -13.49 -6.44 6.56
CA GLY A 134 -12.79 -5.16 6.52
C GLY A 134 -13.25 -4.29 5.36
N VAL A 135 -13.01 -2.99 5.47
CA VAL A 135 -13.21 -2.03 4.39
C VAL A 135 -12.13 -0.96 4.44
N SER A 136 -11.51 -0.69 3.29
CA SER A 136 -10.46 0.31 3.14
C SER A 136 -10.59 1.03 1.80
N TYR A 137 -9.84 2.11 1.63
CA TYR A 137 -9.63 2.67 0.29
C TYR A 137 -8.63 1.81 -0.47
N GLY A 138 -8.82 1.68 -1.78
CA GLY A 138 -7.79 1.20 -2.68
C GLY A 138 -6.72 2.26 -2.94
N SER A 139 -6.04 2.18 -4.09
CA SER A 139 -4.98 3.13 -4.48
C SER A 139 -5.46 4.58 -4.61
N SER A 140 -6.76 4.77 -4.81
CA SER A 140 -7.41 6.07 -4.93
C SER A 140 -8.77 6.07 -4.21
N LYS A 141 -9.25 7.25 -3.81
CA LYS A 141 -10.49 7.39 -3.02
C LYS A 141 -11.77 7.08 -3.79
N ASN A 142 -11.69 6.75 -5.09
CA ASN A 142 -12.79 6.20 -5.86
C ASN A 142 -12.79 4.66 -5.87
N ILE A 143 -11.86 4.01 -5.19
CA ILE A 143 -11.79 2.55 -5.04
C ILE A 143 -12.02 2.22 -3.57
N VAL A 144 -13.00 1.36 -3.29
CA VAL A 144 -13.23 0.78 -1.96
C VAL A 144 -12.93 -0.70 -2.04
N VAL A 145 -12.04 -1.19 -1.18
CA VAL A 145 -11.71 -2.62 -1.07
C VAL A 145 -12.45 -3.19 0.13
N LEU A 146 -13.20 -4.26 -0.11
CA LEU A 146 -13.86 -5.05 0.92
C LEU A 146 -13.02 -6.30 1.17
N GLU A 147 -12.57 -6.51 2.39
CA GLU A 147 -12.03 -7.82 2.80
C GLU A 147 -13.21 -8.76 3.08
N THR A 148 -13.09 -10.01 2.67
CA THR A 148 -14.17 -10.99 2.75
C THR A 148 -13.70 -12.33 3.27
N ASP A 149 -14.65 -13.13 3.74
CA ASP A 149 -14.45 -14.58 3.81
C ASP A 149 -14.03 -15.13 2.43
N PRO A 150 -13.31 -16.26 2.36
CA PRO A 150 -12.86 -16.85 1.11
C PRO A 150 -14.00 -17.08 0.11
N GLN A 151 -13.90 -16.44 -1.06
CA GLN A 151 -14.83 -16.57 -2.16
C GLN A 151 -14.57 -17.86 -2.96
N THR A 152 -15.64 -18.51 -3.39
CA THR A 152 -15.55 -19.68 -4.28
C THR A 152 -15.44 -19.26 -5.76
N PHE A 153 -14.45 -19.82 -6.47
CA PHE A 153 -14.29 -19.60 -7.90
C PHE A 153 -15.46 -20.10 -8.76
N GLY A 154 -15.72 -19.41 -9.86
CA GLY A 154 -16.81 -19.67 -10.81
C GLY A 154 -18.20 -19.30 -10.27
N VAL A 155 -18.28 -18.84 -9.02
CA VAL A 155 -19.52 -18.41 -8.40
C VAL A 155 -19.71 -16.91 -8.65
N ALA A 156 -20.93 -16.55 -9.04
CA ALA A 156 -21.37 -15.17 -9.11
C ALA A 156 -21.82 -14.70 -7.73
N TYR A 157 -21.36 -13.52 -7.33
CA TYR A 157 -21.74 -12.84 -6.10
C TYR A 157 -22.33 -11.48 -6.44
N THR A 158 -23.23 -11.02 -5.57
CA THR A 158 -23.83 -9.70 -5.64
C THR A 158 -23.43 -8.92 -4.40
N ILE A 159 -22.80 -7.76 -4.59
CA ILE A 159 -22.59 -6.78 -3.53
C ILE A 159 -23.83 -5.90 -3.46
N SER A 160 -24.37 -5.67 -2.27
CA SER A 160 -25.46 -4.71 -2.03
C SER A 160 -25.04 -3.65 -1.02
N VAL A 161 -25.27 -2.39 -1.37
CA VAL A 161 -24.93 -1.23 -0.53
C VAL A 161 -26.12 -0.82 0.33
N THR A 162 -26.09 -1.14 1.63
CA THR A 162 -27.11 -0.81 2.64
C THR A 162 -26.76 0.49 3.37
N GLY A 163 -26.70 1.59 2.61
CA GLY A 163 -26.55 2.95 3.15
C GLY A 163 -26.15 3.95 2.08
N SER A 164 -26.30 5.25 2.37
CA SER A 164 -25.87 6.31 1.44
C SER A 164 -24.35 6.45 1.46
N ILE A 165 -23.73 6.44 0.27
CA ILE A 165 -22.32 6.79 0.08
C ILE A 165 -22.26 8.14 -0.61
N VAL A 166 -21.51 9.08 -0.04
CA VAL A 166 -21.39 10.44 -0.61
C VAL A 166 -20.07 10.63 -1.33
N LYS A 167 -20.09 11.42 -2.39
CA LYS A 167 -18.89 11.91 -3.07
C LYS A 167 -18.06 12.79 -2.13
N LEU A 168 -16.73 12.71 -2.20
CA LEU A 168 -15.81 13.43 -1.31
C LEU A 168 -15.92 14.97 -1.41
N VAL A 169 -16.34 15.48 -2.57
CA VAL A 169 -16.52 16.92 -2.85
C VAL A 169 -18.02 17.22 -2.91
N ALA A 170 -18.64 17.69 -1.81
CA ALA A 170 -20.10 17.81 -1.67
C ALA A 170 -20.67 19.22 -1.99
N PRO A 171 -21.99 19.38 -2.29
CA PRO A 171 -23.06 18.38 -2.26
C PRO A 171 -23.80 18.10 -3.60
N MET A 172 -24.49 16.94 -3.60
CA MET A 172 -25.49 16.37 -4.53
C MET A 172 -24.88 15.63 -5.74
N ILE A 173 -24.83 14.29 -5.84
CA ILE A 173 -25.76 13.21 -5.45
C ILE A 173 -24.98 11.97 -4.92
N GLY A 174 -25.48 11.30 -3.88
CA GLY A 174 -24.91 10.06 -3.32
C GLY A 174 -25.31 8.78 -4.08
N LEU A 175 -24.63 7.66 -3.82
CA LEU A 175 -25.08 6.34 -4.28
C LEU A 175 -26.36 5.98 -3.52
N ALA A 176 -27.42 5.61 -4.23
CA ALA A 176 -28.69 5.25 -3.60
C ALA A 176 -28.52 4.00 -2.74
N GLU A 177 -29.18 3.99 -1.58
CA GLU A 177 -29.31 2.78 -0.78
C GLU A 177 -29.94 1.65 -1.60
N ASN A 178 -29.45 0.43 -1.40
CA ASN A 178 -29.79 -0.78 -2.16
C ASN A 178 -29.27 -0.81 -3.61
N THR A 179 -28.25 -0.02 -3.93
CA THR A 179 -27.51 -0.23 -5.19
C THR A 179 -26.71 -1.53 -5.09
N SER A 180 -26.77 -2.35 -6.15
CA SER A 180 -26.05 -3.62 -6.22
C SER A 180 -25.19 -3.73 -7.47
N ALA A 181 -24.15 -4.55 -7.38
CA ALA A 181 -23.29 -4.92 -8.52
C ALA A 181 -22.91 -6.40 -8.41
N ASP A 182 -22.89 -7.07 -9.56
CA ASP A 182 -22.55 -8.49 -9.65
C ASP A 182 -21.08 -8.65 -10.07
N PHE A 183 -20.40 -9.66 -9.51
CA PHE A 183 -19.07 -10.07 -9.94
C PHE A 183 -18.95 -11.59 -9.94
N VAL A 184 -18.04 -12.12 -10.76
CA VAL A 184 -17.70 -13.55 -10.80
C VAL A 184 -16.26 -13.70 -10.39
N VAL A 185 -16.00 -14.60 -9.44
CA VAL A 185 -14.63 -14.90 -9.01
C VAL A 185 -14.04 -15.89 -10.00
N THR A 186 -13.23 -15.42 -10.94
CA THR A 186 -12.59 -16.29 -11.93
C THR A 186 -11.18 -16.68 -11.47
N THR A 187 -10.75 -17.89 -11.82
CA THR A 187 -9.41 -18.38 -11.44
C THR A 187 -8.31 -17.79 -12.32
N TYR A 188 -7.92 -16.56 -12.06
CA TYR A 188 -6.95 -15.77 -12.83
C TYR A 188 -5.84 -15.21 -11.94
N GLY A 189 -4.73 -14.79 -12.53
CA GLY A 189 -3.58 -14.21 -11.81
C GLY A 189 -2.30 -15.06 -11.79
N TYR A 190 -1.18 -14.38 -11.55
CA TYR A 190 0.16 -14.97 -11.58
C TYR A 190 0.36 -16.04 -10.49
N GLU A 191 -0.22 -15.89 -9.31
CA GLU A 191 -0.04 -16.81 -8.17
C GLU A 191 -0.50 -18.23 -8.51
N LYS A 192 -1.58 -18.35 -9.28
CA LYS A 192 -2.11 -19.63 -9.76
C LYS A 192 -1.31 -20.16 -10.95
N ASN A 193 -1.01 -19.29 -11.91
CA ASN A 193 -0.52 -19.69 -13.23
C ASN A 193 1.00 -19.90 -13.26
N VAL A 194 1.74 -19.29 -12.32
CA VAL A 194 3.21 -19.26 -12.29
C VAL A 194 3.68 -19.60 -10.89
N PRO A 195 3.99 -20.88 -10.58
CA PRO A 195 4.46 -21.28 -9.25
C PRO A 195 5.69 -20.51 -8.76
N ALA A 196 6.58 -20.10 -9.66
CA ALA A 196 7.77 -19.31 -9.32
C ALA A 196 7.44 -17.90 -8.81
N SER A 197 6.23 -17.39 -9.05
CA SER A 197 5.79 -16.09 -8.55
C SER A 197 5.71 -16.03 -7.01
N ALA A 198 5.68 -17.18 -6.32
CA ALA A 198 5.73 -17.24 -4.86
C ALA A 198 7.02 -16.64 -4.25
N GLU A 199 8.09 -16.50 -5.03
CA GLU A 199 9.32 -15.81 -4.60
C GLU A 199 9.26 -14.28 -4.82
N TYR A 200 8.24 -13.79 -5.53
CA TYR A 200 8.13 -12.41 -5.95
C TYR A 200 7.12 -11.65 -5.09
N LEU A 201 7.40 -10.38 -4.90
CA LEU A 201 6.50 -9.44 -4.25
C LEU A 201 5.88 -8.52 -5.32
N LEU A 202 4.58 -8.25 -5.21
CA LEU A 202 3.86 -7.37 -6.10
C LEU A 202 4.32 -5.93 -5.91
N TYR A 203 4.87 -5.29 -6.95
CA TYR A 203 5.22 -3.88 -6.92
C TYR A 203 4.04 -3.02 -7.34
N ALA A 204 3.41 -3.39 -8.45
CA ALA A 204 2.32 -2.62 -9.01
C ALA A 204 1.37 -3.54 -9.76
N ASP A 205 0.09 -3.26 -9.63
CA ASP A 205 -0.96 -3.90 -10.39
C ASP A 205 -1.74 -2.83 -11.14
N LEU A 206 -1.90 -3.03 -12.45
CA LEU A 206 -2.48 -2.04 -13.33
C LEU A 206 -3.63 -2.64 -14.14
N ASP A 207 -4.83 -2.12 -13.88
CA ASP A 207 -5.97 -2.29 -14.77
C ASP A 207 -5.77 -1.37 -15.99
N LEU A 208 -5.58 -1.96 -17.17
CA LEU A 208 -5.23 -1.22 -18.37
C LEU A 208 -6.48 -0.54 -18.96
N PRO A 209 -6.56 0.79 -18.98
CA PRO A 209 -7.77 1.48 -19.42
C PRO A 209 -7.87 1.57 -20.93
N LEU A 210 -9.10 1.83 -21.39
CA LEU A 210 -9.41 2.00 -22.81
C LEU A 210 -8.73 3.23 -23.42
N SER A 211 -8.78 4.38 -22.74
CA SER A 211 -8.32 5.66 -23.29
C SER A 211 -7.66 6.54 -22.22
N PRO A 212 -6.50 6.14 -21.68
CA PRO A 212 -5.75 6.95 -20.73
C PRO A 212 -5.06 8.13 -21.43
N ASN A 213 -4.60 9.07 -20.61
CA ASN A 213 -3.66 10.12 -21.01
C ASN A 213 -2.61 10.24 -19.92
N TYR A 214 -1.68 9.29 -19.83
CA TYR A 214 -0.69 9.23 -18.74
C TYR A 214 0.56 10.11 -18.97
N ASN A 215 0.44 11.21 -19.71
CA ASN A 215 1.54 12.19 -19.85
C ASN A 215 1.33 13.40 -18.94
N TYR A 216 2.41 14.18 -18.73
CA TYR A 216 2.43 15.34 -17.83
C TYR A 216 1.13 16.17 -17.93
N PRO A 217 0.39 16.38 -16.82
CA PRO A 217 0.75 16.06 -15.42
C PRO A 217 0.26 14.68 -14.91
N ASN A 218 -0.36 13.86 -15.76
CA ASN A 218 -1.02 12.62 -15.35
C ASN A 218 -0.02 11.47 -15.25
N ILE A 219 -0.18 10.63 -14.23
CA ILE A 219 0.60 9.41 -13.98
C ILE A 219 -0.39 8.24 -13.95
N PRO A 220 0.00 7.01 -14.37
CA PRO A 220 -0.85 5.84 -14.19
C PRO A 220 -1.18 5.64 -12.71
N ASP A 221 -2.44 5.34 -12.42
CA ASP A 221 -2.85 4.91 -11.08
C ASP A 221 -2.42 3.45 -10.93
N TYR A 222 -1.35 3.23 -10.18
CA TYR A 222 -0.93 1.87 -9.85
C TYR A 222 -1.57 1.49 -8.52
N SER A 223 -2.19 0.31 -8.48
CA SER A 223 -2.39 -0.38 -7.21
C SER A 223 -1.04 -0.92 -6.77
N TYR A 224 -0.29 -0.10 -6.05
CA TYR A 224 1.02 -0.48 -5.56
C TYR A 224 0.88 -1.62 -4.55
N GLY A 225 1.70 -2.66 -4.70
CA GLY A 225 1.83 -3.72 -3.71
C GLY A 225 2.99 -3.45 -2.73
N THR A 226 3.33 -4.46 -1.93
CA THR A 226 4.18 -4.39 -0.73
C THR A 226 5.70 -4.33 -0.98
N VAL A 227 6.17 -3.94 -2.17
CA VAL A 227 7.62 -3.97 -2.46
C VAL A 227 8.35 -2.66 -2.15
N PRO A 228 9.46 -2.75 -1.41
CA PRO A 228 10.49 -1.72 -1.40
C PRO A 228 11.92 -2.06 -1.76
N PHE A 229 12.63 -1.00 -2.13
CA PHE A 229 13.83 -0.97 -2.97
C PHE A 229 14.97 -0.28 -2.23
N ASP A 230 16.22 -0.76 -2.30
CA ASP A 230 17.08 -0.88 -3.50
C ASP A 230 17.81 -2.24 -3.65
N GLU A 231 17.27 -3.35 -3.12
CA GLU A 231 17.92 -4.67 -3.18
C GLU A 231 17.00 -5.78 -3.72
N PHE A 232 16.83 -5.81 -5.05
CA PHE A 232 16.11 -6.85 -5.79
C PHE A 232 17.04 -7.41 -6.86
N ASP A 233 16.94 -8.71 -7.11
CA ASP A 233 17.79 -9.38 -8.11
C ASP A 233 17.04 -9.74 -9.39
N ARG A 234 15.69 -9.69 -9.39
CA ARG A 234 14.84 -9.96 -10.55
C ARG A 234 13.60 -9.07 -10.57
N VAL A 235 13.10 -8.82 -11.77
CA VAL A 235 11.80 -8.20 -12.03
C VAL A 235 10.98 -9.12 -12.91
N ALA A 236 9.69 -9.17 -12.65
CA ALA A 236 8.74 -9.91 -13.47
C ALA A 236 7.57 -9.04 -13.92
N TYR A 237 7.10 -9.32 -15.14
CA TYR A 237 5.89 -8.74 -15.71
C TYR A 237 4.91 -9.86 -16.00
N PHE A 238 3.67 -9.73 -15.53
CA PHE A 238 2.58 -10.63 -15.83
C PHE A 238 1.46 -9.86 -16.52
N MET A 239 1.24 -10.13 -17.80
CA MET A 239 0.09 -9.59 -18.54
C MET A 239 -0.97 -10.68 -18.67
N GLU A 240 -2.21 -10.34 -18.35
CA GLU A 240 -3.37 -11.25 -18.43
C GLU A 240 -4.54 -10.55 -19.12
N LEU A 241 -5.06 -11.20 -20.16
CA LEU A 241 -6.08 -10.70 -21.06
C LEU A 241 -7.21 -11.73 -21.21
N GLU A 242 -8.46 -11.26 -21.29
CA GLU A 242 -9.61 -12.09 -21.67
C GLU A 242 -10.35 -11.40 -22.81
N SER A 243 -10.65 -12.11 -23.89
CA SER A 243 -11.49 -11.60 -24.98
C SER A 243 -12.28 -12.73 -25.62
N GLU A 244 -13.40 -12.41 -26.28
CA GLU A 244 -14.13 -13.39 -27.08
C GLU A 244 -13.31 -13.89 -28.29
N THR A 245 -12.44 -13.03 -28.85
CA THR A 245 -11.65 -13.32 -30.05
C THR A 245 -10.49 -14.27 -29.78
N PHE A 246 -9.74 -14.03 -28.71
CA PHE A 246 -8.50 -14.76 -28.40
C PHE A 246 -8.62 -15.65 -27.17
N GLY A 247 -9.75 -15.61 -26.47
CA GLY A 247 -9.95 -16.29 -25.19
C GLY A 247 -9.10 -15.70 -24.07
N HIS A 248 -8.90 -16.52 -23.03
CA HIS A 248 -8.01 -16.21 -21.91
C HIS A 248 -6.54 -16.40 -22.30
N GLN A 249 -5.75 -15.34 -22.18
CA GLN A 249 -4.33 -15.34 -22.50
C GLN A 249 -3.52 -14.73 -21.36
N TRP A 250 -2.36 -15.29 -21.08
CA TRP A 250 -1.41 -14.67 -20.15
C TRP A 250 0.04 -14.98 -20.51
N VAL A 251 0.92 -14.07 -20.13
CA VAL A 251 2.37 -14.25 -20.24
C VAL A 251 3.06 -13.66 -19.01
N TRP A 252 4.01 -14.41 -18.49
CA TRP A 252 4.95 -14.03 -17.45
C TRP A 252 6.34 -13.89 -18.07
N VAL A 253 7.00 -12.78 -17.81
CA VAL A 253 8.37 -12.52 -18.24
C VAL A 253 9.20 -12.12 -17.02
N ASP A 254 10.12 -12.98 -16.62
CA ASP A 254 11.04 -12.81 -15.48
C ASP A 254 12.47 -12.56 -15.99
N LEU A 255 13.07 -11.44 -15.61
CA LEU A 255 14.30 -10.90 -16.19
C LEU A 255 15.16 -10.19 -15.15
N ASP A 256 16.41 -9.90 -15.51
CA ASP A 256 17.27 -9.03 -14.71
C ASP A 256 16.68 -7.61 -14.62
N PRO A 257 16.88 -6.89 -13.50
CA PRO A 257 16.45 -5.51 -13.33
C PRO A 257 16.92 -4.59 -14.47
N LEU A 258 15.99 -3.78 -14.99
CA LEU A 258 16.27 -2.76 -16.00
C LEU A 258 16.88 -1.49 -15.37
N SER A 259 16.70 -1.31 -14.06
CA SER A 259 17.33 -0.29 -13.23
C SER A 259 17.55 -0.85 -11.83
N ASP A 260 18.40 -0.19 -11.05
CA ASP A 260 18.50 -0.32 -9.60
C ASP A 260 17.28 0.19 -8.81
N LYS A 261 16.26 0.76 -9.47
CA LYS A 261 15.08 1.34 -8.83
C LYS A 261 13.82 0.76 -9.42
N ILE A 262 12.93 0.22 -8.59
CA ILE A 262 11.68 -0.36 -9.12
C ILE A 262 10.81 0.64 -9.83
N ASN A 263 10.85 1.90 -9.40
CA ASN A 263 9.91 2.90 -9.88
C ASN A 263 10.20 3.28 -11.32
N LYS A 264 11.24 2.69 -11.90
CA LYS A 264 11.59 2.70 -13.31
C LYS A 264 11.20 1.41 -14.06
N HIS A 265 10.40 0.52 -13.49
CA HIS A 265 9.91 -0.70 -14.15
C HIS A 265 8.42 -0.63 -14.51
N GLY A 266 7.74 0.47 -14.16
CA GLY A 266 6.37 0.74 -14.58
C GLY A 266 6.27 1.26 -16.03
N LEU A 267 5.07 1.71 -16.39
CA LEU A 267 4.84 2.49 -17.60
C LEU A 267 5.73 3.75 -17.58
N PRO A 268 6.59 3.95 -18.59
CA PRO A 268 7.35 5.18 -18.71
C PRO A 268 6.41 6.34 -19.04
N VAL A 269 6.54 7.43 -18.28
CA VAL A 269 5.81 8.68 -18.50
C VAL A 269 6.76 9.86 -18.34
N ASP A 270 6.48 10.98 -19.02
CA ASP A 270 7.41 12.11 -19.12
C ASP A 270 7.85 12.67 -17.74
N VAL A 271 6.92 12.72 -16.77
CA VAL A 271 7.19 13.15 -15.39
C VAL A 271 8.17 12.26 -14.63
N LEU A 272 8.17 10.95 -14.90
CA LEU A 272 9.08 10.00 -14.25
C LEU A 272 10.45 9.95 -14.93
N ASN A 273 10.55 10.47 -16.16
CA ASN A 273 11.78 10.65 -16.92
C ASN A 273 12.67 9.39 -16.98
N PHE A 274 12.06 8.24 -17.28
CA PHE A 274 12.78 7.01 -17.59
C PHE A 274 12.26 6.37 -18.88
N HIS A 275 13.10 5.54 -19.47
CA HIS A 275 12.79 4.67 -20.60
C HIS A 275 13.78 3.50 -20.57
N HIS A 276 13.39 2.36 -21.14
CA HIS A 276 14.26 1.21 -21.32
C HIS A 276 14.26 0.78 -22.78
N GLU A 277 15.44 0.52 -23.31
CA GLU A 277 15.58 0.06 -24.68
C GLU A 277 16.70 -0.98 -24.82
N GLY A 278 16.56 -1.82 -25.84
CA GLY A 278 17.58 -2.74 -26.32
C GLY A 278 17.58 -4.10 -25.65
N ALA A 279 18.40 -4.99 -26.20
CA ALA A 279 18.48 -6.39 -25.81
C ALA A 279 18.80 -6.55 -24.31
N LYS A 280 18.13 -7.51 -23.68
CA LYS A 280 18.31 -7.98 -22.30
C LYS A 280 18.24 -9.51 -22.30
N GLY A 281 18.76 -10.15 -21.26
CA GLY A 281 18.57 -11.59 -21.09
C GLY A 281 19.77 -12.31 -20.50
N PRO A 282 19.58 -13.59 -20.15
CA PRO A 282 18.39 -14.39 -20.45
C PRO A 282 17.15 -14.03 -19.59
N ALA A 283 15.95 -14.13 -20.16
CA ALA A 283 14.68 -14.00 -19.45
C ALA A 283 13.93 -15.33 -19.42
N ASN A 284 13.29 -15.65 -18.31
CA ASN A 284 12.39 -16.80 -18.18
C ASN A 284 10.98 -16.38 -18.55
N ILE A 285 10.40 -17.06 -19.53
CA ILE A 285 9.11 -16.75 -20.09
C ILE A 285 8.19 -17.94 -19.82
N VAL A 286 7.02 -17.69 -19.24
CA VAL A 286 5.98 -18.71 -19.00
C VAL A 286 4.69 -18.18 -19.59
N SER A 287 3.95 -19.00 -20.34
CA SER A 287 2.71 -18.55 -20.97
C SER A 287 1.78 -19.70 -21.26
N ASN A 288 0.47 -19.44 -21.25
CA ASN A 288 -0.51 -20.37 -21.82
C ASN A 288 -0.59 -20.32 -23.35
N GLN A 289 0.17 -19.44 -24.01
CA GLN A 289 0.21 -19.30 -25.46
C GLN A 289 1.32 -20.19 -26.05
N PRO A 290 0.98 -21.27 -26.80
CA PRO A 290 1.97 -22.23 -27.30
C PRO A 290 2.97 -21.63 -28.31
N ASN A 291 2.61 -20.52 -28.96
CA ASN A 291 3.48 -19.77 -29.86
C ASN A 291 4.50 -18.88 -29.12
N ILE A 292 4.33 -18.67 -27.82
CA ILE A 292 5.28 -17.96 -26.96
C ILE A 292 6.12 -18.96 -26.15
N ALA A 293 5.45 -19.93 -25.52
CA ALA A 293 6.09 -20.94 -24.68
C ALA A 293 5.52 -22.35 -25.03
N PRO A 294 6.08 -23.04 -26.04
CA PRO A 294 5.53 -24.30 -26.55
C PRO A 294 5.44 -25.42 -25.50
N GLU A 295 6.35 -25.44 -24.53
CA GLU A 295 6.38 -26.39 -23.41
C GLU A 295 5.89 -25.76 -22.10
N GLY A 296 5.16 -24.64 -22.18
CA GLY A 296 4.69 -23.86 -21.02
C GLY A 296 5.72 -22.88 -20.46
N SER A 297 7.03 -23.13 -20.67
CA SER A 297 8.11 -22.19 -20.35
C SER A 297 9.26 -22.23 -21.35
N VAL A 298 9.98 -21.11 -21.50
CA VAL A 298 11.20 -20.99 -22.31
C VAL A 298 12.16 -19.96 -21.70
N THR A 299 13.46 -20.07 -21.95
CA THR A 299 14.47 -19.08 -21.54
C THR A 299 15.17 -18.52 -22.78
N GLU A 300 15.04 -17.23 -23.03
CA GLU A 300 15.51 -16.58 -24.27
C GLU A 300 16.08 -15.18 -24.01
N ASP A 301 16.87 -14.67 -24.95
CA ASP A 301 17.21 -13.25 -24.99
C ASP A 301 15.99 -12.46 -25.46
N ILE A 302 15.76 -11.31 -24.82
CA ILE A 302 14.61 -10.43 -25.08
C ILE A 302 15.07 -9.06 -25.57
N ASN A 303 14.18 -8.34 -26.23
CA ASN A 303 14.33 -6.92 -26.49
C ASN A 303 13.24 -6.17 -25.72
N VAL A 304 13.62 -5.08 -25.05
CA VAL A 304 12.69 -4.22 -24.31
C VAL A 304 12.54 -2.91 -25.07
N GLU A 305 11.31 -2.46 -25.22
CA GLU A 305 10.93 -1.23 -25.90
C GLU A 305 9.91 -0.49 -25.03
N MET A 306 10.44 0.24 -24.04
CA MET A 306 9.65 0.96 -23.04
C MET A 306 9.92 2.45 -23.14
N TRP A 307 8.99 3.19 -23.77
CA TRP A 307 9.13 4.60 -24.07
C TRP A 307 7.86 5.38 -23.75
N TYR A 308 8.01 6.62 -23.26
CA TYR A 308 6.89 7.55 -23.09
C TYR A 308 6.63 8.43 -24.33
N LYS A 309 7.41 8.24 -25.40
CA LYS A 309 7.39 9.05 -26.65
C LYS A 309 6.85 8.24 -27.82
N ASP A 310 6.80 8.86 -28.99
CA ASP A 310 6.62 8.15 -30.25
C ASP A 310 7.85 7.28 -30.56
N TYR A 311 7.72 6.37 -31.50
CA TYR A 311 8.76 5.48 -32.01
C TYR A 311 8.53 5.20 -33.50
N GLY A 312 9.51 4.57 -34.16
CA GLY A 312 9.50 4.32 -35.59
C GLY A 312 10.19 3.00 -35.94
N THR A 313 9.90 2.51 -37.15
CA THR A 313 10.24 1.14 -37.60
C THR A 313 11.73 0.90 -37.89
N SER A 314 12.64 1.81 -37.58
CA SER A 314 14.05 1.66 -37.97
C SER A 314 14.81 0.80 -36.98
N ASN A 315 15.38 -0.32 -37.44
CA ASN A 315 16.23 -1.19 -36.62
C ASN A 315 17.64 -0.62 -36.39
N THR A 316 17.74 0.45 -35.60
CA THR A 316 19.01 1.14 -35.32
C THR A 316 19.92 0.38 -34.36
N LEU A 317 19.36 -0.48 -33.50
CA LEU A 317 20.12 -1.34 -32.59
C LEU A 317 20.61 -2.64 -33.25
N ALA A 318 20.29 -2.83 -34.53
CA ALA A 318 20.66 -4.01 -35.32
C ALA A 318 20.19 -5.34 -34.68
N ILE A 319 18.98 -5.35 -34.09
CA ILE A 319 18.36 -6.53 -33.51
C ILE A 319 18.18 -7.58 -34.61
N PRO A 320 18.76 -8.80 -34.48
CA PRO A 320 18.73 -9.80 -35.54
C PRO A 320 17.32 -10.23 -35.95
N GLY A 321 16.96 -9.97 -37.21
CA GLY A 321 15.68 -10.38 -37.79
C GLY A 321 14.56 -9.35 -37.69
N ALA A 322 14.76 -8.24 -36.96
CA ALA A 322 13.80 -7.14 -36.90
C ALA A 322 13.74 -6.38 -38.23
N SER A 323 12.55 -5.92 -38.58
CA SER A 323 12.23 -5.17 -39.78
C SER A 323 12.72 -3.73 -39.66
N SER A 324 13.05 -3.13 -40.80
CA SER A 324 13.29 -1.68 -40.91
C SER A 324 12.06 -0.91 -41.44
N SER A 325 10.94 -1.61 -41.66
CA SER A 325 9.76 -1.10 -42.38
C SER A 325 8.41 -1.45 -41.75
N LYS A 326 8.43 -2.15 -40.61
CA LYS A 326 7.27 -2.55 -39.83
C LYS A 326 7.61 -2.35 -38.36
N PHE A 327 6.62 -1.96 -37.55
CA PHE A 327 6.76 -1.95 -36.09
C PHE A 327 6.85 -3.39 -35.59
N ASP A 328 7.94 -3.71 -34.91
CA ASP A 328 8.26 -5.04 -34.40
C ASP A 328 9.30 -4.97 -33.28
N PHE A 329 9.98 -6.09 -33.03
CA PHE A 329 10.93 -6.27 -31.93
C PHE A 329 12.29 -5.57 -32.08
N GLY A 330 12.43 -4.62 -33.01
CA GLY A 330 13.63 -3.81 -33.15
C GLY A 330 13.33 -2.37 -33.54
N ASP A 331 12.27 -1.78 -32.99
CA ASP A 331 11.90 -0.40 -33.25
C ASP A 331 12.84 0.60 -32.56
N VAL A 332 12.78 1.86 -33.01
CA VAL A 332 13.57 2.95 -32.44
C VAL A 332 12.70 4.05 -31.85
N ARG A 333 13.04 4.47 -30.64
CA ARG A 333 12.42 5.60 -29.97
C ARG A 333 12.64 6.91 -30.74
N SER A 334 11.58 7.71 -30.86
CA SER A 334 11.65 9.08 -31.39
C SER A 334 12.07 10.09 -30.32
N SER A 335 12.61 11.23 -30.76
CA SER A 335 13.02 12.32 -29.87
C SER A 335 11.84 13.16 -29.34
N GLY A 336 10.65 13.03 -29.92
CA GLY A 336 9.44 13.75 -29.53
C GLY A 336 8.18 12.88 -29.65
N GLY A 337 7.03 13.51 -29.43
CA GLY A 337 5.74 12.82 -29.43
C GLY A 337 5.37 12.23 -28.08
N ASN A 338 4.21 11.60 -28.04
CA ASN A 338 3.51 11.22 -26.82
C ASN A 338 2.74 9.91 -26.96
N TYR A 339 3.06 9.05 -27.93
CA TYR A 339 2.34 7.79 -28.15
C TYR A 339 2.44 6.86 -26.93
N GLY A 340 3.66 6.54 -26.51
CA GLY A 340 3.93 5.60 -25.43
C GLY A 340 3.93 4.15 -25.90
N SER A 341 4.93 3.38 -25.47
CA SER A 341 5.09 1.95 -25.75
C SER A 341 5.69 1.22 -24.57
N PHE A 342 5.09 0.11 -24.19
CA PHE A 342 5.59 -0.85 -23.21
C PHE A 342 5.50 -2.21 -23.86
N GLN A 343 6.59 -2.60 -24.51
CA GLN A 343 6.67 -3.86 -25.21
C GLN A 343 7.90 -4.65 -24.77
N ILE A 344 7.70 -5.96 -24.67
CA ILE A 344 8.79 -6.91 -24.48
C ILE A 344 8.65 -7.97 -25.56
N HIS A 345 9.78 -8.27 -26.19
CA HIS A 345 9.85 -9.20 -27.32
C HIS A 345 10.88 -10.28 -27.05
N SER A 346 10.68 -11.46 -27.62
CA SER A 346 11.74 -12.46 -27.76
C SER A 346 12.57 -12.18 -29.02
N ILE A 347 13.89 -12.06 -28.85
CA ILE A 347 14.83 -11.95 -29.97
C ILE A 347 14.98 -13.31 -30.67
N THR A 348 15.03 -14.39 -29.89
CA THR A 348 15.23 -15.75 -30.40
C THR A 348 14.05 -16.22 -31.23
N SER A 349 12.84 -16.04 -30.72
CA SER A 349 11.59 -16.42 -31.36
C SER A 349 11.06 -15.37 -32.34
N LYS A 350 11.65 -14.17 -32.36
CA LYS A 350 11.28 -13.04 -33.25
C LYS A 350 9.80 -12.67 -33.10
N SER A 351 9.38 -12.55 -31.85
CA SER A 351 7.99 -12.36 -31.50
C SER A 351 7.81 -11.38 -30.37
N THR A 352 6.73 -10.61 -30.41
CA THR A 352 6.23 -9.87 -29.26
C THR A 352 5.76 -10.86 -28.20
N LEU A 353 6.19 -10.66 -26.95
CA LEU A 353 5.68 -11.41 -25.80
C LEU A 353 4.40 -10.75 -25.33
N PHE A 354 4.47 -9.45 -25.07
CA PHE A 354 3.30 -8.60 -24.87
C PHE A 354 3.57 -7.17 -25.30
N ALA A 355 2.48 -6.44 -25.56
CA ALA A 355 2.49 -5.03 -25.86
C ALA A 355 1.33 -4.31 -25.17
N PHE A 356 1.63 -3.14 -24.61
CA PHE A 356 0.66 -2.11 -24.28
C PHE A 356 1.18 -0.79 -24.85
N ASN A 357 0.39 -0.10 -25.66
CA ASN A 357 0.82 1.13 -26.33
C ASN A 357 -0.27 2.21 -26.30
N ARG A 358 0.11 3.41 -26.76
CA ARG A 358 -0.81 4.53 -27.04
C ARG A 358 -1.44 5.18 -25.81
N TRP A 359 -0.84 5.01 -24.63
CA TRP A 359 -1.43 5.58 -23.40
C TRP A 359 -1.24 7.09 -23.24
N GLY A 360 -0.35 7.70 -24.02
CA GLY A 360 0.04 9.09 -23.86
C GLY A 360 -0.61 10.05 -24.87
N ALA A 361 -1.36 9.52 -25.84
CA ALA A 361 -1.95 10.29 -26.92
C ALA A 361 -3.07 11.19 -26.37
N THR A 362 -2.92 12.51 -26.53
CA THR A 362 -3.84 13.54 -26.02
C THR A 362 -5.20 13.61 -26.76
N ARG A 363 -5.57 12.59 -27.53
CA ARG A 363 -6.77 12.57 -28.38
C ARG A 363 -7.51 11.24 -28.25
N SER A 364 -8.83 11.31 -28.42
CA SER A 364 -9.77 10.18 -28.54
C SER A 364 -9.16 9.00 -29.30
N GLY A 365 -8.87 7.92 -28.58
CA GLY A 365 -8.26 6.72 -29.13
C GLY A 365 -8.22 5.62 -28.09
N VAL A 366 -8.45 4.39 -28.55
CA VAL A 366 -8.34 3.18 -27.73
C VAL A 366 -6.87 2.75 -27.69
N THR A 367 -6.40 2.25 -26.56
CA THR A 367 -5.04 1.70 -26.41
C THR A 367 -4.84 0.46 -27.26
N ASP A 368 -3.58 0.19 -27.60
CA ASP A 368 -3.21 -1.03 -28.32
C ASP A 368 -2.67 -2.06 -27.31
N ILE A 369 -3.24 -3.27 -27.29
CA ILE A 369 -2.94 -4.31 -26.30
C ILE A 369 -2.87 -5.68 -26.97
N GLY A 370 -1.87 -6.49 -26.61
CA GLY A 370 -1.97 -7.92 -26.87
C GLY A 370 -0.78 -8.73 -26.37
N ILE A 371 -0.95 -10.05 -26.45
CA ILE A 371 0.05 -11.07 -26.09
C ILE A 371 0.37 -11.87 -27.35
N GLY A 372 1.66 -12.04 -27.66
CA GLY A 372 2.11 -12.61 -28.92
C GLY A 372 2.18 -11.58 -30.06
N ASN A 373 2.48 -12.03 -31.27
CA ASN A 373 2.43 -11.17 -32.47
C ASN A 373 0.98 -10.84 -32.84
N SER A 374 0.75 -9.63 -33.36
CA SER A 374 -0.55 -9.27 -33.94
C SER A 374 -0.84 -10.15 -35.16
N PRO A 375 -2.09 -10.62 -35.34
CA PRO A 375 -2.46 -11.43 -36.50
C PRO A 375 -2.49 -10.62 -37.82
N GLU A 376 -2.61 -9.29 -37.76
CA GLU A 376 -2.72 -8.41 -38.92
C GLU A 376 -1.83 -7.15 -38.77
N GLY A 377 -1.62 -6.41 -39.86
CA GLY A 377 -0.93 -5.11 -39.79
C GLY A 377 0.59 -5.17 -39.54
N HIS A 378 0.99 -4.88 -38.30
CA HIS A 378 2.37 -4.89 -37.83
C HIS A 378 2.64 -6.19 -37.05
N PRO A 379 3.87 -6.73 -37.04
CA PRO A 379 4.18 -7.88 -36.19
C PRO A 379 3.92 -7.64 -34.70
N ASP A 380 4.14 -6.42 -34.21
CA ASP A 380 3.69 -6.00 -32.89
C ASP A 380 2.25 -5.44 -32.91
N TRP A 381 1.75 -4.99 -31.76
CA TRP A 381 0.39 -4.45 -31.64
C TRP A 381 0.28 -2.95 -31.94
N THR A 382 1.29 -2.32 -32.55
CA THR A 382 1.26 -0.88 -32.78
C THR A 382 0.13 -0.46 -33.74
N PHE A 383 -0.70 0.50 -33.30
CA PHE A 383 -1.86 1.07 -34.01
C PHE A 383 -3.12 0.18 -34.10
N GLU A 384 -3.20 -0.91 -33.34
CA GLU A 384 -4.35 -1.83 -33.36
C GLU A 384 -5.63 -1.24 -32.72
N GLN A 385 -5.51 -0.35 -31.73
CA GLN A 385 -6.63 0.33 -31.06
C GLN A 385 -7.72 -0.63 -30.56
N ASN A 386 -7.30 -1.73 -29.96
CA ASN A 386 -8.12 -2.91 -29.77
C ASN A 386 -8.48 -3.18 -28.31
N ALA A 387 -8.10 -2.32 -27.36
CA ALA A 387 -8.36 -2.57 -25.94
C ALA A 387 -9.85 -2.80 -25.59
N GLU A 388 -10.79 -2.27 -26.37
CA GLU A 388 -12.24 -2.49 -26.16
C GLU A 388 -12.67 -3.95 -26.32
N GLN A 389 -11.91 -4.78 -27.03
CA GLN A 389 -12.28 -6.19 -27.26
C GLN A 389 -12.03 -7.09 -26.05
N TYR A 390 -11.26 -6.62 -25.07
CA TYR A 390 -10.88 -7.41 -23.92
C TYR A 390 -11.77 -7.09 -22.71
N SER A 391 -12.36 -8.10 -22.08
CA SER A 391 -13.13 -7.95 -20.84
C SER A 391 -12.23 -7.91 -19.60
N LEU A 392 -11.03 -8.52 -19.67
CA LEU A 392 -9.97 -8.43 -18.66
C LEU A 392 -8.71 -7.88 -19.34
N LYS A 393 -8.06 -6.88 -18.73
CA LYS A 393 -6.79 -6.32 -19.20
C LYS A 393 -5.93 -5.88 -18.04
N LYS A 394 -5.00 -6.74 -17.63
CA LYS A 394 -4.23 -6.54 -16.41
C LYS A 394 -2.74 -6.68 -16.65
N LEU A 395 -1.94 -5.78 -16.08
CA LEU A 395 -0.49 -5.85 -16.04
C LEU A 395 -0.02 -5.76 -14.59
N SER A 396 0.50 -6.88 -14.07
CA SER A 396 1.16 -6.93 -12.77
C SER A 396 2.68 -6.84 -12.95
N ILE A 397 3.33 -6.05 -12.10
CA ILE A 397 4.77 -5.85 -12.04
C ILE A 397 5.21 -6.34 -10.68
N LEU A 398 6.18 -7.24 -10.64
CA LEU A 398 6.67 -7.86 -9.43
C LEU A 398 8.20 -7.79 -9.36
N ALA A 399 8.75 -7.91 -8.16
CA ALA A 399 10.18 -8.00 -7.96
C ALA A 399 10.53 -9.05 -6.91
N ARG A 400 11.66 -9.73 -7.11
CA ARG A 400 12.21 -10.68 -6.14
C ARG A 400 13.31 -9.99 -5.33
N ALA A 401 13.18 -10.03 -4.00
CA ALA A 401 14.23 -9.51 -3.12
C ALA A 401 15.57 -10.21 -3.39
N SER A 402 16.68 -9.48 -3.23
CA SER A 402 18.03 -9.99 -3.50
C SER A 402 18.35 -11.25 -2.69
N GLN A 403 19.25 -12.08 -3.21
CA GLN A 403 19.68 -13.31 -2.51
C GLN A 403 20.30 -13.04 -1.13
N SER A 404 20.91 -11.87 -0.90
CA SER A 404 21.42 -11.49 0.43
C SER A 404 20.28 -11.34 1.45
N VAL A 405 19.16 -10.76 1.02
CA VAL A 405 17.95 -10.60 1.85
C VAL A 405 17.26 -11.96 2.06
N GLN A 406 17.10 -12.76 1.00
CA GLN A 406 16.47 -14.09 1.06
C GLN A 406 17.27 -15.10 1.91
N ALA A 407 18.60 -15.05 1.85
CA ALA A 407 19.49 -15.92 2.64
C ALA A 407 19.45 -15.61 4.14
N GLY A 408 19.12 -14.37 4.53
CA GLY A 408 18.92 -13.99 5.93
C GLY A 408 17.70 -14.69 6.54
N VAL A 409 16.57 -14.70 5.82
CA VAL A 409 15.28 -15.23 6.32
C VAL A 409 15.22 -16.76 6.29
N SER A 410 15.67 -17.38 5.20
CA SER A 410 15.57 -18.83 4.99
C SER A 410 16.44 -19.66 5.95
N ASN A 411 17.62 -19.16 6.32
CA ASN A 411 18.51 -19.84 7.27
C ASN A 411 18.00 -19.77 8.72
N LEU A 412 17.24 -18.72 9.09
CA LEU A 412 16.63 -18.59 10.40
C LEU A 412 15.35 -19.42 10.53
N ALA A 413 14.48 -19.40 9.51
CA ALA A 413 13.22 -20.17 9.49
C ALA A 413 13.44 -21.69 9.56
N SER A 414 14.54 -22.19 8.99
CA SER A 414 14.90 -23.62 9.08
C SER A 414 15.55 -24.01 10.42
N ALA A 415 16.05 -23.04 11.20
CA ALA A 415 16.75 -23.27 12.46
C ALA A 415 15.87 -23.06 13.71
N LEU A 416 14.77 -22.30 13.60
CA LEU A 416 13.94 -21.88 14.74
C LEU A 416 12.48 -22.32 14.56
N PRO A 417 11.89 -23.08 15.51
CA PRO A 417 10.52 -23.58 15.41
C PRO A 417 9.42 -22.51 15.26
N ASP A 418 9.66 -21.28 15.72
CA ASP A 418 8.68 -20.18 15.72
C ASP A 418 8.93 -19.14 14.62
N ALA A 419 9.93 -19.35 13.76
CA ALA A 419 10.27 -18.40 12.69
C ALA A 419 9.47 -18.64 11.39
N GLU A 420 8.66 -19.70 11.33
CA GLU A 420 7.81 -19.98 10.16
C GLU A 420 6.73 -18.89 9.98
N GLY A 421 6.66 -18.34 8.76
CA GLY A 421 5.74 -17.27 8.39
C GLY A 421 6.20 -15.87 8.79
N TYR A 422 7.36 -15.71 9.42
CA TYR A 422 7.95 -14.40 9.64
C TYR A 422 8.69 -13.90 8.40
N HIS A 423 8.55 -12.61 8.12
CA HIS A 423 9.21 -11.88 7.05
C HIS A 423 10.15 -10.83 7.66
N LEU A 424 11.33 -10.64 7.05
CA LEU A 424 12.27 -9.61 7.50
C LEU A 424 11.66 -8.22 7.31
N LEU A 425 11.74 -7.40 8.35
CA LEU A 425 11.32 -6.01 8.35
C LEU A 425 12.53 -5.06 8.34
N TYR A 426 13.50 -5.28 9.23
CA TYR A 426 14.74 -4.50 9.29
C TYR A 426 15.95 -5.41 9.43
N SER A 427 17.08 -5.02 8.85
CA SER A 427 18.40 -5.62 9.14
C SER A 427 19.46 -4.54 9.35
N ILE A 428 20.30 -4.76 10.36
CA ILE A 428 21.62 -4.16 10.50
C ILE A 428 22.59 -5.33 10.63
N ASP A 429 23.27 -5.70 9.56
CA ASP A 429 24.21 -6.82 9.51
C ASP A 429 25.51 -6.51 10.26
N ASN A 430 25.84 -5.22 10.40
CA ASN A 430 27.02 -4.78 11.13
C ASN A 430 26.79 -3.45 11.87
N ILE A 431 26.32 -3.55 13.11
CA ILE A 431 26.20 -2.38 14.01
C ILE A 431 27.59 -1.75 14.19
N ALA A 432 27.69 -0.44 13.97
CA ALA A 432 28.95 0.28 14.15
C ALA A 432 29.39 0.26 15.63
N ASN A 433 30.69 0.17 15.88
CA ASN A 433 31.24 0.25 17.24
C ASN A 433 30.88 1.57 17.96
N ARG A 434 30.67 2.64 17.18
CA ARG A 434 30.35 4.00 17.63
C ARG A 434 29.22 4.59 16.80
N PRO A 435 27.99 4.08 16.97
CA PRO A 435 26.86 4.52 16.16
C PRO A 435 26.45 5.95 16.52
N ASN A 436 25.84 6.64 15.57
CA ASN A 436 25.23 7.97 15.75
C ASN A 436 23.87 7.99 15.03
N TYR A 437 22.91 7.21 15.53
CA TYR A 437 21.60 7.06 14.91
C TYR A 437 20.60 8.07 15.47
N ARG A 438 20.96 9.36 15.51
CA ARG A 438 20.07 10.42 16.02
C ARG A 438 18.91 10.73 15.08
N SER A 439 19.21 10.76 13.80
CA SER A 439 18.28 11.19 12.74
C SER A 439 18.03 10.12 11.70
N ASN A 440 18.93 9.15 11.58
CA ASN A 440 18.84 8.06 10.62
C ASN A 440 19.55 6.82 11.18
N VAL A 441 18.96 5.65 10.97
CA VAL A 441 19.60 4.36 11.22
C VAL A 441 20.07 3.82 9.86
N PRO A 442 21.34 3.42 9.71
CA PRO A 442 21.84 2.83 8.48
C PRO A 442 21.45 1.35 8.45
N TYR A 443 20.17 1.07 8.21
CA TYR A 443 19.74 -0.29 7.96
C TYR A 443 20.34 -0.79 6.65
N ASP A 444 20.83 -2.02 6.65
CA ASP A 444 21.17 -2.76 5.44
C ASP A 444 19.88 -3.23 4.72
N TYR A 445 18.77 -3.36 5.47
CA TYR A 445 17.44 -3.65 4.94
C TYR A 445 16.36 -2.92 5.74
N ASP A 446 15.41 -2.24 5.09
CA ASP A 446 14.27 -1.54 5.72
C ASP A 446 13.01 -1.70 4.85
N HIS A 447 12.07 -2.52 5.32
CA HIS A 447 10.77 -2.78 4.69
C HIS A 447 9.61 -1.97 5.31
N SER A 448 9.90 -1.16 6.34
CA SER A 448 8.87 -0.58 7.21
C SER A 448 7.96 0.45 6.58
N ILE A 449 8.44 1.21 5.59
CA ILE A 449 7.62 2.19 4.88
C ILE A 449 6.61 1.53 3.91
N PHE A 450 6.68 0.21 3.76
CA PHE A 450 5.91 -0.58 2.80
C PHE A 450 5.11 -1.70 3.46
N THR A 451 5.23 -1.82 4.78
CA THR A 451 4.30 -2.58 5.59
C THR A 451 3.10 -1.69 5.88
N GLU A 452 1.91 -2.15 5.47
CA GLU A 452 0.68 -1.45 5.78
C GLU A 452 0.43 -1.45 7.29
N THR A 453 -0.10 -0.34 7.80
CA THR A 453 -0.36 -0.20 9.23
C THR A 453 -1.39 -1.24 9.66
N GLY A 454 -1.01 -2.12 10.58
CA GLY A 454 -1.87 -3.19 11.09
C GLY A 454 -1.87 -4.48 10.26
N SER A 455 -1.03 -4.61 9.23
CA SER A 455 -0.98 -5.80 8.37
C SER A 455 -0.20 -6.99 8.96
N PHE A 456 0.17 -6.91 10.24
CA PHE A 456 0.97 -7.92 10.94
C PHE A 456 0.49 -8.01 12.39
N GLU A 457 0.49 -9.21 12.93
CA GLU A 457 0.01 -9.51 14.28
C GLU A 457 1.14 -9.82 15.25
N ARG A 458 2.32 -10.21 14.74
CA ARG A 458 3.49 -10.48 15.57
C ARG A 458 4.75 -9.80 15.05
N VAL A 459 5.67 -9.56 15.98
CA VAL A 459 7.02 -9.06 15.71
C VAL A 459 8.05 -9.99 16.34
N ALA A 460 9.23 -10.10 15.74
CA ALA A 460 10.36 -10.79 16.33
C ALA A 460 11.68 -10.01 16.19
N TYR A 461 12.53 -10.12 17.19
CA TYR A 461 13.86 -9.53 17.23
C TYR A 461 14.92 -10.62 17.31
N TYR A 462 15.84 -10.61 16.36
CA TYR A 462 17.02 -11.47 16.34
C TYR A 462 18.29 -10.65 16.55
N LEU A 463 19.13 -11.06 17.49
CA LEU A 463 20.45 -10.48 17.71
C LEU A 463 21.50 -11.57 17.72
N GLU A 464 22.55 -11.38 16.93
CA GLU A 464 23.73 -12.25 16.86
C GLU A 464 25.00 -11.47 17.17
N LEU A 465 25.75 -11.97 18.14
CA LEU A 465 27.00 -11.38 18.63
C LEU A 465 28.11 -12.42 18.55
N THR A 466 29.14 -12.15 17.75
CA THR A 466 30.35 -12.99 17.71
C THR A 466 31.50 -12.27 18.39
N SER A 467 32.11 -12.89 19.39
CA SER A 467 33.33 -12.41 20.06
C SER A 467 34.48 -13.40 19.88
N SER A 468 35.61 -13.17 20.56
CA SER A 468 36.72 -14.13 20.59
C SER A 468 36.37 -15.46 21.28
N THR A 469 35.28 -15.52 22.06
CA THR A 469 34.88 -16.73 22.79
C THR A 469 33.84 -17.56 22.04
N GLY A 470 33.25 -17.05 20.96
CA GLY A 470 32.23 -17.73 20.17
C GLY A 470 31.10 -16.79 19.74
N THR A 471 30.07 -17.39 19.13
CA THR A 471 28.85 -16.71 18.67
C THR A 471 27.71 -17.00 19.63
N GLU A 472 27.06 -15.94 20.12
CA GLU A 472 25.80 -15.98 20.87
C GLU A 472 24.69 -15.40 19.99
N TRP A 473 23.49 -15.97 20.07
CA TRP A 473 22.31 -15.43 19.39
C TRP A 473 21.06 -15.56 20.26
N ILE A 474 20.10 -14.68 20.03
CA ILE A 474 18.77 -14.72 20.64
C ILE A 474 17.72 -14.32 19.62
N TRP A 475 16.59 -15.01 19.65
CA TRP A 475 15.35 -14.72 18.94
C TRP A 475 14.26 -14.49 19.97
N VAL A 476 13.58 -13.34 19.90
CA VAL A 476 12.47 -12.97 20.79
C VAL A 476 11.28 -12.58 19.93
N SER A 477 10.24 -13.43 19.89
CA SER A 477 8.98 -13.18 19.18
C SER A 477 7.86 -12.89 20.16
N MET A 478 6.95 -11.98 19.79
CA MET A 478 5.83 -11.56 20.63
C MET A 478 4.68 -10.98 19.78
N PRO A 479 3.46 -10.82 20.34
CA PRO A 479 2.42 -10.00 19.72
C PRO A 479 2.93 -8.60 19.42
N THR A 480 2.47 -8.00 18.33
CA THR A 480 2.88 -6.63 18.03
C THR A 480 2.37 -5.64 19.10
N PHE A 481 3.23 -4.71 19.49
CA PHE A 481 2.92 -3.60 20.41
C PHE A 481 2.60 -2.30 19.66
N THR A 482 2.63 -2.32 18.33
CA THR A 482 2.24 -1.19 17.48
C THR A 482 1.80 -1.68 16.10
N PRO A 483 0.75 -1.09 15.50
CA PRO A 483 0.39 -1.41 14.13
C PRO A 483 1.31 -0.73 13.10
N ASP A 484 2.12 0.27 13.50
CA ASP A 484 3.02 0.98 12.60
C ASP A 484 4.40 0.33 12.58
N ALA A 485 4.72 -0.35 11.48
CA ALA A 485 6.00 -1.02 11.29
C ALA A 485 7.21 -0.08 11.38
N LYS A 486 7.05 1.22 11.08
CA LYS A 486 8.11 2.24 11.19
C LYS A 486 8.55 2.47 12.64
N MET A 487 7.74 2.04 13.60
CA MET A 487 8.03 2.16 15.03
C MET A 487 8.70 0.90 15.61
N LEU A 488 8.85 -0.18 14.84
CA LEU A 488 9.43 -1.45 15.31
C LEU A 488 10.97 -1.47 15.29
N GLY A 489 11.59 -0.58 14.53
CA GLY A 489 13.04 -0.46 14.37
C GLY A 489 13.79 0.04 15.61
N VAL A 490 15.10 0.27 15.48
CA VAL A 490 15.91 1.02 16.44
C VAL A 490 15.26 2.39 16.69
N PRO A 491 14.84 2.71 17.94
CA PRO A 491 14.11 3.94 18.24
C PRO A 491 14.91 5.21 17.95
N ILE A 492 14.42 6.05 17.05
CA ILE A 492 15.00 7.36 16.76
C ILE A 492 13.94 8.46 16.88
N MET A 493 14.38 9.70 17.06
CA MET A 493 13.45 10.83 17.26
C MET A 493 12.41 10.97 16.13
N SER A 494 12.79 10.67 14.88
CA SER A 494 11.89 10.71 13.72
C SER A 494 10.91 9.55 13.64
N SER A 495 11.26 8.37 14.19
CA SER A 495 10.35 7.21 14.27
C SER A 495 9.23 7.40 15.29
N LYS A 496 9.44 8.29 16.27
CA LYS A 496 8.53 8.50 17.42
C LYS A 496 8.29 7.25 18.27
N ALA A 497 9.07 6.19 18.07
CA ALA A 497 9.01 4.97 18.87
C ALA A 497 9.38 5.28 20.33
N VAL A 498 8.39 5.18 21.22
CA VAL A 498 8.52 5.30 22.67
C VAL A 498 7.59 4.27 23.29
N PHE A 499 8.14 3.16 23.77
CA PHE A 499 7.40 2.06 24.37
C PHE A 499 8.00 1.68 25.71
N GLN A 500 7.15 1.64 26.73
CA GLN A 500 7.43 1.06 28.03
C GLN A 500 6.18 0.31 28.49
N GLU A 501 6.12 -0.99 28.23
CA GLU A 501 4.95 -1.78 28.56
C GLU A 501 5.26 -3.26 28.77
N THR A 502 4.34 -3.96 29.43
CA THR A 502 4.38 -5.40 29.62
C THR A 502 3.87 -6.10 28.37
N ILE A 503 4.61 -7.09 27.89
CA ILE A 503 4.27 -7.92 26.74
C ILE A 503 3.98 -9.34 27.23
N ASN A 504 2.84 -9.89 26.81
CA ASN A 504 2.47 -11.28 27.07
C ASN A 504 2.74 -12.13 25.82
N ASP A 505 2.75 -13.46 25.99
CA ASP A 505 2.89 -14.42 24.89
C ASP A 505 4.21 -14.28 24.09
N MET A 506 5.30 -14.04 24.83
CA MET A 506 6.63 -13.95 24.27
C MET A 506 7.28 -15.35 24.17
N ASN A 507 7.86 -15.66 23.01
CA ASN A 507 8.70 -16.83 22.82
C ASN A 507 10.15 -16.41 22.66
N VAL A 508 11.04 -17.12 23.35
CA VAL A 508 12.47 -16.87 23.36
C VAL A 508 13.22 -18.14 23.02
N TYR A 509 14.07 -18.04 21.99
CA TYR A 509 15.03 -19.07 21.62
C TYR A 509 16.43 -18.46 21.64
N SER A 510 17.40 -19.20 22.15
CA SER A 510 18.80 -18.75 22.22
C SER A 510 19.72 -19.96 22.22
N ASN A 511 20.99 -19.77 21.88
CA ASN A 511 22.04 -20.74 22.20
C ASN A 511 22.72 -20.47 23.56
N ARG A 512 22.24 -19.47 24.31
CA ARG A 512 22.69 -19.17 25.65
C ARG A 512 21.72 -19.78 26.66
N GLU A 513 22.22 -20.75 27.40
CA GLU A 513 21.45 -21.53 28.39
C GLU A 513 20.75 -20.62 29.41
N GLY A 514 19.46 -20.89 29.62
CA GLY A 514 18.64 -20.23 30.64
C GLY A 514 17.89 -19.00 30.16
N LEU A 515 17.91 -18.72 28.86
CA LEU A 515 17.11 -17.66 28.23
C LEU A 515 15.88 -18.20 27.51
N GLU A 516 15.81 -19.50 27.25
CA GLU A 516 14.77 -20.11 26.43
C GLU A 516 13.43 -20.27 27.17
N GLY A 517 12.32 -20.04 26.47
CA GLY A 517 10.97 -20.22 27.01
C GLY A 517 9.89 -19.82 26.02
N THR A 518 8.65 -20.25 26.25
CA THR A 518 7.48 -19.92 25.40
C THR A 518 6.33 -19.45 26.26
N GLY A 519 5.45 -18.60 25.72
CA GLY A 519 4.32 -18.03 26.45
C GLY A 519 4.73 -17.19 27.67
N LEU A 520 5.90 -16.55 27.61
CA LEU A 520 6.45 -15.74 28.70
C LEU A 520 5.75 -14.39 28.80
N GLU A 521 5.75 -13.83 30.01
CA GLU A 521 5.49 -12.40 30.22
C GLU A 521 6.83 -11.69 30.32
N GLY A 522 6.93 -10.56 29.63
CA GLY A 522 8.13 -9.74 29.59
C GLY A 522 7.80 -8.26 29.45
N GLY A 523 8.78 -7.48 29.04
CA GLY A 523 8.61 -6.04 28.85
C GLY A 523 9.53 -5.51 27.77
N ILE A 524 9.14 -4.32 27.31
CA ILE A 524 9.84 -3.57 26.28
C ILE A 524 10.21 -2.19 26.82
N GLU A 525 11.43 -1.75 26.53
CA GLU A 525 11.95 -0.43 26.87
C GLU A 525 12.66 0.18 25.67
N PHE A 526 11.86 0.79 24.81
CA PHE A 526 12.27 1.29 23.50
C PHE A 526 12.06 2.80 23.47
N TRP A 527 13.14 3.58 23.41
CA TRP A 527 13.06 5.03 23.25
C TRP A 527 14.37 5.64 22.74
N PRO A 528 14.33 6.77 22.01
CA PRO A 528 15.54 7.49 21.58
C PRO A 528 16.20 8.31 22.70
N ASN A 529 15.53 8.40 23.85
CA ASN A 529 15.83 9.31 24.94
C ASN A 529 16.97 8.83 25.86
N SER A 530 17.37 9.69 26.81
CA SER A 530 18.13 9.26 27.99
C SER A 530 17.20 8.61 29.03
N TYR A 531 17.75 7.95 30.06
CA TYR A 531 16.98 7.32 31.13
C TYR A 531 17.78 7.21 32.44
N THR A 532 17.09 6.91 33.54
CA THR A 532 17.59 6.82 34.92
C THR A 532 17.02 5.60 35.64
N GLN A 533 17.73 5.12 36.66
CA GLN A 533 17.50 3.88 37.43
C GLN A 533 16.23 3.83 38.30
N ALA A 534 15.29 4.77 38.13
CA ALA A 534 14.07 4.78 38.92
C ALA A 534 13.03 3.91 38.24
N ASP A 535 12.35 3.05 39.00
CA ASP A 535 11.20 2.28 38.50
C ASP A 535 9.89 3.06 38.68
N ALA A 536 9.65 4.04 37.81
CA ALA A 536 8.43 4.85 37.88
C ALA A 536 7.17 4.08 37.44
N SER A 537 7.34 3.00 36.68
CA SER A 537 6.26 2.22 36.08
C SER A 537 5.86 0.99 36.91
N GLY A 538 6.66 0.63 37.93
CA GLY A 538 6.38 -0.48 38.83
C GLY A 538 6.57 -1.84 38.16
N MET A 539 7.58 -1.96 37.29
CA MET A 539 7.81 -3.17 36.48
C MET A 539 8.19 -4.38 37.37
N PRO A 540 7.53 -5.54 37.20
CA PRO A 540 7.86 -6.73 37.98
C PRO A 540 9.33 -7.17 37.78
N GLY A 541 10.11 -7.18 38.87
CA GLY A 541 11.52 -7.60 38.85
C GLY A 541 12.54 -6.45 38.76
N ALA A 542 12.07 -5.20 38.63
CA ALA A 542 12.88 -4.00 38.66
C ALA A 542 13.60 -3.80 40.01
N VAL A 543 14.81 -3.24 39.98
CA VAL A 543 15.60 -2.93 41.16
C VAL A 543 15.98 -1.45 41.18
N ASP A 544 15.38 -0.71 42.11
CA ASP A 544 15.70 0.69 42.35
C ASP A 544 17.22 0.95 42.47
N ASN A 545 17.70 1.97 41.76
CA ASN A 545 19.10 2.43 41.72
C ASN A 545 20.04 1.55 40.87
N LEU A 546 19.53 0.57 40.13
CA LEU A 546 20.26 -0.11 39.06
C LEU A 546 19.58 0.19 37.71
N TYR A 547 20.36 0.18 36.62
CA TYR A 547 19.77 0.17 35.29
C TYR A 547 19.34 -1.27 34.99
N ASP A 548 18.05 -1.47 34.84
CA ASP A 548 17.42 -2.75 34.57
C ASP A 548 16.01 -2.52 33.99
N MET A 549 15.17 -3.56 34.02
CA MET A 549 13.78 -3.41 33.61
C MET A 549 13.08 -2.41 34.53
N GLY A 550 12.33 -1.47 33.98
CA GLY A 550 11.60 -0.44 34.74
C GLY A 550 12.26 0.94 34.71
N ASP A 551 13.41 1.10 34.06
CA ASP A 551 14.11 2.38 33.95
C ASP A 551 13.20 3.55 33.51
N THR A 552 13.39 4.71 34.11
CA THR A 552 12.58 5.90 33.80
C THR A 552 13.22 6.70 32.67
N MET A 553 12.47 6.87 31.57
CA MET A 553 12.85 7.76 30.47
C MET A 553 12.99 9.22 30.94
N THR A 554 14.04 9.90 30.48
CA THR A 554 14.33 11.32 30.75
C THR A 554 14.64 12.09 29.46
N THR A 555 14.86 13.40 29.57
CA THR A 555 15.28 14.20 28.42
C THR A 555 16.74 13.93 28.04
N GLY A 556 17.02 13.86 26.74
CA GLY A 556 18.38 13.67 26.21
C GLY A 556 18.43 12.66 25.08
N HIS A 557 19.64 12.21 24.74
CA HIS A 557 19.90 11.37 23.57
C HIS A 557 20.88 10.26 23.93
N TYR A 558 20.36 9.20 24.56
CA TYR A 558 21.11 7.97 24.82
C TYR A 558 20.67 6.89 23.83
N GLY A 559 19.37 6.61 23.81
CA GLY A 559 18.78 5.50 23.06
C GLY A 559 18.79 4.22 23.89
N SER A 560 17.60 3.64 24.12
CA SER A 560 17.41 2.32 24.73
C SER A 560 16.52 1.44 23.84
N MET A 561 16.99 0.23 23.56
CA MET A 561 16.25 -0.82 22.85
C MET A 561 16.48 -2.12 23.62
N GLN A 562 15.61 -2.36 24.60
CA GLN A 562 15.77 -3.44 25.55
C GLN A 562 14.51 -4.31 25.63
N LEU A 563 14.72 -5.62 25.67
CA LEU A 563 13.68 -6.63 25.89
C LEU A 563 14.04 -7.48 27.10
N HIS A 564 13.07 -7.72 27.98
CA HIS A 564 13.23 -8.49 29.21
C HIS A 564 12.12 -9.52 29.36
N ALA A 565 12.40 -10.61 30.07
CA ALA A 565 11.42 -11.61 30.50
C ALA A 565 11.21 -11.49 32.01
N HIS A 566 10.00 -11.17 32.45
CA HIS A 566 9.66 -11.01 33.86
C HIS A 566 9.52 -12.37 34.55
N THR A 567 9.02 -13.37 33.82
CA THR A 567 8.75 -14.70 34.37
C THR A 567 9.95 -15.65 34.36
N LEU A 568 11.01 -15.34 33.61
CA LEU A 568 12.27 -16.06 33.68
C LEU A 568 13.12 -15.51 34.83
N GLY A 569 13.51 -16.38 35.77
CA GLY A 569 14.51 -16.06 36.80
C GLY A 569 14.18 -14.87 37.71
N HIS A 570 12.92 -14.44 37.80
CA HIS A 570 12.49 -13.19 38.46
C HIS A 570 13.02 -11.89 37.81
N GLY A 571 13.03 -11.84 36.47
CA GLY A 571 13.45 -10.67 35.71
C GLY A 571 14.81 -10.86 35.05
N VAL A 572 14.81 -11.23 33.77
CA VAL A 572 16.02 -11.46 32.98
C VAL A 572 16.04 -10.53 31.78
N GLN A 573 17.14 -9.80 31.60
CA GLN A 573 17.42 -9.11 30.34
C GLN A 573 17.62 -10.14 29.22
N LEU A 574 16.90 -10.01 28.11
CA LEU A 574 17.03 -10.88 26.94
C LEU A 574 18.00 -10.29 25.92
N LEU A 575 17.71 -9.07 25.46
CA LEU A 575 18.47 -8.35 24.45
C LEU A 575 18.60 -6.88 24.86
N SER A 576 19.77 -6.31 24.59
CA SER A 576 19.98 -4.86 24.72
C SER A 576 20.86 -4.35 23.59
N PHE A 577 20.46 -3.24 22.99
CA PHE A 577 21.33 -2.40 22.17
C PHE A 577 21.05 -0.97 22.61
N ASN A 578 22.00 -0.29 23.24
CA ASN A 578 21.83 1.04 23.84
C ASN A 578 22.92 2.01 23.37
N ARG A 579 22.75 3.30 23.69
CA ARG A 579 23.76 4.37 23.47
C ARG A 579 24.06 4.69 22.00
N TRP A 580 23.14 4.40 21.08
CA TRP A 580 23.32 4.75 19.66
C TRP A 580 23.07 6.21 19.33
N ALA A 581 22.35 6.94 20.19
CA ALA A 581 21.96 8.33 19.93
C ALA A 581 22.97 9.35 20.50
N ARG A 582 24.15 8.92 20.99
CA ARG A 582 25.21 9.82 21.47
C ARG A 582 26.12 10.33 20.33
N SER A 583 27.23 10.99 20.67
CA SER A 583 28.21 11.44 19.66
C SER A 583 28.93 10.24 19.03
N SER A 584 29.44 10.41 17.81
CA SER A 584 30.23 9.38 17.10
C SER A 584 31.55 8.98 17.77
N THR A 585 31.88 9.59 18.90
CA THR A 585 33.02 9.21 19.75
C THR A 585 32.64 8.22 20.83
N ASP A 586 31.36 7.95 21.08
CA ASP A 586 30.92 7.04 22.13
C ASP A 586 30.75 5.63 21.58
N ARG A 587 31.13 4.62 22.37
CA ARG A 587 30.88 3.23 22.03
C ARG A 587 29.47 2.84 22.45
N CYS A 588 28.77 2.08 21.62
CA CYS A 588 27.48 1.53 22.01
C CYS A 588 27.62 0.47 23.11
N ASP A 589 26.50 0.24 23.78
CA ASP A 589 26.34 -0.85 24.73
C ASP A 589 25.47 -1.93 24.06
N ILE A 590 25.88 -3.19 24.10
CA ILE A 590 25.14 -4.27 23.44
C ILE A 590 25.31 -5.59 24.17
N GLY A 591 24.27 -6.42 24.21
CA GLY A 591 24.40 -7.75 24.80
C GLY A 591 23.15 -8.61 24.72
N ILE A 592 23.38 -9.89 24.96
CA ILE A 592 22.37 -10.95 25.08
C ILE A 592 22.41 -11.45 26.52
N GLY A 593 21.25 -11.68 27.14
CA GLY A 593 21.17 -12.10 28.53
C GLY A 593 21.50 -10.97 29.54
N SER A 594 21.29 -11.25 30.82
CA SER A 594 21.67 -10.34 31.91
C SER A 594 23.18 -10.20 32.05
N ASN A 595 23.63 -9.00 32.41
CA ASN A 595 25.03 -8.67 32.63
C ASN A 595 25.48 -9.16 34.01
N THR A 596 26.41 -10.11 34.03
CA THR A 596 26.88 -10.76 35.26
C THR A 596 28.17 -10.15 35.82
N LYS A 597 28.63 -9.02 35.26
CA LYS A 597 29.87 -8.39 35.70
C LYS A 597 29.70 -7.83 37.11
N THR A 598 30.58 -8.22 38.03
CA THR A 598 30.50 -7.73 39.41
C THR A 598 30.62 -6.20 39.47
N GLY A 599 29.65 -5.56 40.13
CA GLY A 599 29.59 -4.11 40.28
C GLY A 599 29.08 -3.35 39.05
N SER A 600 28.50 -4.04 38.06
CA SER A 600 27.74 -3.41 36.97
C SER A 600 26.24 -3.44 37.24
N HIS A 601 25.49 -2.82 36.32
CA HIS A 601 24.05 -2.93 36.24
C HIS A 601 23.63 -4.32 35.72
N PRO A 602 22.43 -4.81 36.06
CA PRO A 602 21.86 -6.05 35.53
C PRO A 602 21.67 -6.03 34.01
N ASP A 603 21.39 -4.86 33.44
CA ASP A 603 21.38 -4.64 32.00
C ASP A 603 22.77 -4.28 31.44
N TRP A 604 22.81 -3.95 30.14
CA TRP A 604 24.04 -3.56 29.47
C TRP A 604 24.31 -2.06 29.49
N THR A 605 23.49 -1.26 30.16
CA THR A 605 23.62 0.20 30.15
C THR A 605 24.98 0.64 30.68
N THR A 606 25.63 1.54 29.93
CA THR A 606 26.96 2.12 30.13
C THR A 606 28.18 1.22 29.86
N MET A 607 27.96 -0.02 29.38
CA MET A 607 29.03 -1.02 29.22
C MET A 607 30.09 -0.70 28.16
N GLN A 608 29.75 0.05 27.10
CA GLN A 608 30.67 0.47 26.02
C GLN A 608 31.42 -0.69 25.36
N ASN A 609 30.72 -1.79 25.11
CA ASN A 609 31.33 -3.08 24.78
C ASN A 609 31.16 -3.49 23.31
N CYS A 610 30.55 -2.68 22.44
CA CYS A 610 30.37 -3.04 21.03
C CYS A 610 31.69 -3.40 20.28
N GLU A 611 32.84 -2.84 20.67
CA GLU A 611 34.14 -3.19 20.10
C GLU A 611 34.62 -4.62 20.44
N GLN A 612 33.98 -5.29 21.40
CA GLN A 612 34.32 -6.67 21.79
C GLN A 612 33.79 -7.72 20.80
N TYR A 613 32.85 -7.33 19.93
CA TYR A 613 32.19 -8.24 19.00
C TYR A 613 32.63 -7.95 17.56
N THR A 614 33.00 -8.99 16.81
CA THR A 614 33.34 -8.92 15.38
C THR A 614 32.11 -9.01 14.49
N VAL A 615 31.04 -9.68 14.94
CA VAL A 615 29.70 -9.68 14.33
C VAL A 615 28.73 -9.06 15.31
N LYS A 616 27.90 -8.13 14.83
CA LYS A 616 26.83 -7.48 15.58
C LYS A 616 25.64 -7.29 14.64
N LYS A 617 24.86 -8.35 14.49
CA LYS A 617 23.71 -8.37 13.57
C LYS A 617 22.42 -8.22 14.36
N LEU A 618 21.62 -7.22 14.03
CA LEU A 618 20.27 -7.03 14.56
C LEU A 618 19.29 -7.14 13.40
N GLN A 619 18.33 -8.06 13.51
CA GLN A 619 17.27 -8.24 12.54
C GLN A 619 15.91 -8.19 13.23
N ILE A 620 14.93 -7.65 12.54
CA ILE A 620 13.58 -7.45 13.03
C ILE A 620 12.65 -8.05 11.99
N PHE A 621 11.66 -8.82 12.42
CA PHE A 621 10.75 -9.56 11.56
C PHE A 621 9.31 -9.29 11.95
N ILE A 622 8.38 -9.45 11.02
CA ILE A 622 6.93 -9.35 11.22
C ILE A 622 6.23 -10.59 10.67
N LYS A 623 5.05 -10.91 11.21
CA LYS A 623 4.20 -12.01 10.76
C LYS A 623 2.74 -11.59 10.73
#